data_AF-A0A412VPL8-F1
#
_entry.id   AF-A0A412VPL8-F1
#
_cell.length_a   1.000
_cell.length_b   1.000
_cell.length_c   1.000
_cell.angle_alpha   90.00
_cell.angle_beta   90.00
_cell.angle_gamma   90.00
#
_symmetry.space_group_name_H-M   'P 1'
#
loop_
_entity.id
_entity.type
_entity.pdbx_description
1 polymer ?
#
loop_
_entity_poly.entity_id
_entity_poly.type
_entity_poly.pdbx_seq_one_letter_code
_entity_poly.pdbx_strand_id
1 'polypeptide(L)'
;MRKFLFLPLLALLASCGKDEDYDRSNPKPEEMVTPALYATIQQNTTDLYNGPLEVLPCRPDGSIYVGNYTSTGNQTPVPAYYSIENGIGKSKNSPLRLPAGTYNIIYWGYPTFFNTTDAALSDPTLILGEKLLDTSLGLRKVPVDTVYYPVHDLVFGTQEINIGQDDLQAHLIRATAALGVITTETNGNAFSESIDSMWIYISNIYSNLNYFSAQPEGTVKTIRFGLIPNADRKEFSNKFVSVFPSQPNPMIQVFVQMKNGDLKHYQQKLTTQLSAGTKTTVNLSMDGVLLEEGGTGGFQVDQWKEQNDSIHIPLN
;
A
#
# COMPACT_ATOMS: atom_id res chain seq x y z
N MET A 1 57.61 32.86 77.30
CA MET A 1 56.19 32.49 77.49
C MET A 1 55.80 31.49 76.40
N ARG A 2 55.07 30.44 76.81
CA ARG A 2 54.22 29.48 76.05
C ARG A 2 54.81 28.66 74.89
N LYS A 3 54.98 27.36 75.19
CA LYS A 3 54.83 26.22 74.29
C LYS A 3 53.37 26.10 73.82
N PHE A 4 53.14 25.61 72.60
CA PHE A 4 51.97 24.78 72.27
C PHE A 4 52.38 23.66 71.31
N LEU A 5 52.14 22.43 71.77
CA LEU A 5 51.93 21.22 70.98
C LEU A 5 50.61 21.34 70.19
N PHE A 6 50.43 20.59 69.09
CA PHE A 6 49.48 19.46 69.00
C PHE A 6 49.32 18.90 67.57
N LEU A 7 49.59 17.59 67.47
CA LEU A 7 49.09 16.47 66.65
C LEU A 7 48.65 16.60 65.16
N PRO A 8 48.93 15.54 64.35
CA PRO A 8 48.33 15.32 63.03
C PRO A 8 46.94 14.66 63.18
N LEU A 9 46.01 14.97 62.27
CA LEU A 9 44.71 14.30 62.20
C LEU A 9 44.64 13.44 60.92
N LEU A 10 44.63 12.13 61.11
CA LEU A 10 44.27 11.14 60.11
C LEU A 10 42.74 11.04 60.07
N ALA A 11 42.13 11.20 58.90
CA ALA A 11 40.72 10.85 58.67
C ALA A 11 40.62 10.01 57.39
N LEU A 12 40.28 8.73 57.58
CA LEU A 12 39.83 7.77 56.58
C LEU A 12 38.31 7.91 56.40
N LEU A 13 37.84 8.23 55.20
CA LEU A 13 36.52 7.93 54.62
C LEU A 13 36.63 8.28 53.12
N ALA A 14 36.02 7.66 52.13
CA ALA A 14 35.24 6.44 51.96
C ALA A 14 35.10 6.28 50.43
N SER A 15 35.07 5.05 49.94
CA SER A 15 34.37 4.64 48.70
C SER A 15 34.35 5.64 47.53
N CYS A 16 35.40 5.64 46.70
CA CYS A 16 35.17 5.86 45.27
C CYS A 16 34.55 4.57 44.74
N GLY A 17 33.22 4.53 44.72
CA GLY A 17 32.49 3.61 43.87
C GLY A 17 33.04 3.81 42.46
N LYS A 18 33.43 2.70 41.82
CA LYS A 18 33.86 2.72 40.44
C LYS A 18 32.73 3.39 39.65
N ASP A 19 33.06 4.49 38.98
CA ASP A 19 32.27 4.98 37.88
C ASP A 19 32.15 3.81 36.91
N GLU A 20 31.02 3.11 36.96
CA GLU A 20 30.63 2.24 35.87
C GLU A 20 30.38 3.19 34.72
N ASP A 21 31.36 3.27 33.82
CA ASP A 21 31.17 3.70 32.45
C ASP A 21 29.90 3.01 31.95
N TYR A 22 28.78 3.73 32.01
CA TYR A 22 27.52 3.30 31.44
C TYR A 22 27.72 3.36 29.94
N ASP A 23 28.27 2.27 29.41
CA ASP A 23 28.48 2.05 27.99
C ASP A 23 27.12 2.15 27.30
N ARG A 24 26.83 3.33 26.76
CA ARG A 24 25.58 3.68 26.10
C ARG A 24 25.59 3.15 24.66
N SER A 25 26.06 1.92 24.47
CA SER A 25 26.16 1.25 23.18
C SER A 25 25.02 0.23 23.05
N ASN A 26 23.97 0.67 22.38
CA ASN A 26 22.74 -0.05 22.05
C ASN A 26 21.83 -0.45 23.23
N PRO A 27 20.50 -0.26 23.07
CA PRO A 27 19.50 -0.78 24.01
C PRO A 27 19.67 -2.28 24.24
N LYS A 28 19.50 -2.72 25.49
CA LYS A 28 19.56 -4.16 25.80
C LYS A 28 18.32 -4.88 25.28
N PRO A 29 18.41 -6.18 24.92
CA PRO A 29 17.24 -6.94 24.47
C PRO A 29 16.05 -6.92 25.45
N GLU A 30 16.36 -6.85 26.74
CA GLU A 30 15.38 -6.79 27.85
C GLU A 30 14.59 -5.48 27.89
N GLU A 31 15.08 -4.43 27.24
CA GLU A 31 14.43 -3.12 27.15
C GLU A 31 13.46 -3.02 25.96
N MET A 32 13.39 -4.07 25.13
CA MET A 32 12.55 -4.10 23.94
C MET A 32 11.10 -4.46 24.28
N VAL A 33 10.18 -3.64 23.80
CA VAL A 33 8.74 -3.86 23.93
C VAL A 33 8.17 -4.32 22.60
N THR A 34 7.30 -5.34 22.66
CA THR A 34 6.45 -5.78 21.55
C THR A 34 4.98 -5.57 21.95
N PRO A 35 4.37 -4.42 21.62
CA PRO A 35 2.95 -4.18 21.89
C PRO A 35 2.06 -5.12 21.07
N ALA A 36 0.83 -5.35 21.53
CA ALA A 36 -0.17 -6.00 20.70
C ALA A 36 -0.56 -5.08 19.53
N LEU A 37 -1.09 -5.66 18.46
CA LEU A 37 -1.48 -4.92 17.26
C LEU A 37 -2.92 -5.23 16.90
N TYR A 38 -3.70 -4.16 16.74
CA TYR A 38 -5.07 -4.20 16.25
C TYR A 38 -5.19 -3.33 15.01
N ALA A 39 -5.98 -3.78 14.03
CA ALA A 39 -6.11 -3.10 12.75
C ALA A 39 -7.56 -3.09 12.25
N THR A 40 -8.00 -1.91 11.80
CA THR A 40 -9.28 -1.71 11.12
C THR A 40 -9.03 -1.15 9.73
N ILE A 41 -10.00 -1.35 8.84
CA ILE A 41 -10.03 -0.69 7.54
C ILE A 41 -11.12 0.39 7.57
N GLN A 42 -10.79 1.54 7.00
CA GLN A 42 -11.49 2.82 7.09
C GLN A 42 -11.55 3.44 8.49
N GLN A 43 -11.13 4.70 8.57
CA GLN A 43 -10.88 5.43 9.82
C GLN A 43 -12.09 5.52 10.77
N ASN A 44 -13.32 5.33 10.27
CA ASN A 44 -14.56 5.47 11.04
C ASN A 44 -15.45 4.22 11.03
N THR A 45 -14.89 3.04 10.74
CA THR A 45 -15.70 1.80 10.68
C THR A 45 -15.20 0.76 11.66
N THR A 46 -16.08 -0.18 12.01
CA THR A 46 -15.75 -1.36 12.82
C THR A 46 -15.14 -2.50 12.00
N ASP A 47 -14.90 -2.27 10.71
CA ASP A 47 -14.56 -3.35 9.80
C ASP A 47 -13.11 -3.74 10.01
N LEU A 48 -12.96 -5.02 10.31
CA LEU A 48 -11.70 -5.59 10.75
C LEU A 48 -10.82 -5.84 9.54
N TYR A 49 -9.57 -5.38 9.63
CA TYR A 49 -8.61 -5.59 8.57
C TYR A 49 -8.15 -7.06 8.54
N ASN A 50 -7.97 -7.60 7.33
CA ASN A 50 -7.42 -8.91 7.07
C ASN A 50 -6.35 -8.82 5.97
N GLY A 51 -5.18 -9.38 6.24
CA GLY A 51 -4.06 -9.40 5.30
C GLY A 51 -2.72 -9.07 5.94
N PRO A 52 -1.62 -9.11 5.16
CA PRO A 52 -0.30 -8.69 5.61
C PRO A 52 -0.28 -7.20 5.98
N LEU A 53 0.45 -6.86 7.03
CA LEU A 53 0.70 -5.49 7.45
C LEU A 53 2.19 -5.29 7.76
N GLU A 54 2.76 -4.28 7.13
CA GLU A 54 4.08 -3.76 7.40
C GLU A 54 3.98 -2.59 8.39
N VAL A 55 4.88 -2.56 9.37
CA VAL A 55 4.89 -1.59 10.47
C VAL A 55 6.26 -0.93 10.53
N LEU A 56 6.28 0.38 10.27
CA LEU A 56 7.49 1.17 10.12
C LEU A 56 7.56 2.26 11.19
N PRO A 57 8.38 2.07 12.23
CA PRO A 57 8.55 3.09 13.26
C PRO A 57 9.44 4.24 12.76
N CYS A 58 8.99 5.44 13.08
CA CYS A 58 9.69 6.70 12.85
C CYS A 58 9.82 7.48 14.17
N ARG A 59 10.71 8.46 14.18
CA ARG A 59 10.81 9.42 15.29
C ARG A 59 9.50 10.20 15.47
N PRO A 60 9.18 10.69 16.69
CA PRO A 60 7.97 11.48 16.95
C PRO A 60 7.80 12.71 16.05
N ASP A 61 8.92 13.33 15.66
CA ASP A 61 8.94 14.58 14.91
C ASP A 61 8.77 14.42 13.39
N GLY A 62 8.53 13.20 12.89
CA GLY A 62 8.10 13.04 11.50
C GLY A 62 8.53 11.73 10.85
N SER A 63 9.22 11.86 9.71
CA SER A 63 9.44 10.80 8.73
C SER A 63 10.78 10.07 8.86
N ILE A 64 11.58 10.37 9.88
CA ILE A 64 12.90 9.73 10.07
C ILE A 64 12.69 8.29 10.52
N TYR A 65 13.03 7.34 9.66
CA TYR A 65 12.87 5.91 9.90
C TYR A 65 13.88 5.42 10.94
N VAL A 66 13.39 4.73 11.97
CA VAL A 66 14.25 4.17 13.02
C VAL A 66 14.43 2.66 12.91
N GLY A 67 13.77 1.98 11.97
CA GLY A 67 13.92 0.54 11.83
C GLY A 67 13.38 -0.27 13.02
N ASN A 68 13.62 -1.57 12.98
CA ASN A 68 13.18 -2.51 14.00
C ASN A 68 14.37 -3.08 14.76
N TYR A 69 14.13 -3.70 15.91
CA TYR A 69 15.16 -4.42 16.66
C TYR A 69 15.00 -5.94 16.51
N THR A 70 16.12 -6.64 16.40
CA THR A 70 16.15 -8.11 16.46
C THR A 70 15.92 -8.58 17.91
N SER A 71 15.67 -9.88 18.09
CA SER A 71 15.60 -10.49 19.43
C SER A 71 16.92 -10.39 20.21
N THR A 72 18.03 -10.08 19.55
CA THR A 72 19.35 -9.86 20.17
C THR A 72 19.65 -8.39 20.42
N GLY A 73 18.67 -7.48 20.22
CA GLY A 73 18.84 -6.04 20.49
C GLY A 73 19.58 -5.27 19.39
N ASN A 74 19.79 -5.87 18.22
CA ASN A 74 20.43 -5.16 17.10
C ASN A 74 19.38 -4.42 16.27
N GLN A 75 19.62 -3.14 15.99
CA GLN A 75 18.77 -2.34 15.12
C GLN A 75 18.99 -2.72 13.65
N THR A 76 17.90 -2.79 12.87
CA THR A 76 17.90 -3.19 11.45
C THR A 76 16.94 -2.32 10.64
N PRO A 77 17.25 -2.01 9.37
CA PRO A 77 16.33 -1.30 8.47
C PRO A 77 15.14 -2.17 8.02
N VAL A 78 15.07 -3.44 8.42
CA VAL A 78 13.93 -4.31 8.09
C VAL A 78 12.74 -3.93 8.99
N PRO A 79 11.57 -3.60 8.42
CA PRO A 79 10.39 -3.24 9.20
C PRO A 79 9.77 -4.48 9.88
N ALA A 80 8.81 -4.23 10.75
CA ALA A 80 8.05 -5.32 11.35
C ALA A 80 6.93 -5.77 10.40
N TYR A 81 6.63 -7.06 10.42
CA TYR A 81 5.61 -7.67 9.57
C TYR A 81 4.64 -8.49 10.41
N TYR A 82 3.34 -8.26 10.20
CA TYR A 82 2.25 -8.96 10.87
C TYR A 82 1.31 -9.55 9.83
N SER A 83 0.78 -10.74 10.12
CA SER A 83 -0.44 -11.24 9.48
C SER A 83 -1.61 -10.81 10.34
N ILE A 84 -2.56 -10.09 9.76
CA ILE A 84 -3.76 -9.65 10.48
C ILE A 84 -4.91 -10.59 10.14
N GLU A 85 -5.55 -11.13 11.18
CA GLU A 85 -6.76 -11.95 11.07
C GLU A 85 -7.84 -11.37 11.99
N ASN A 86 -8.99 -11.02 11.43
CA ASN A 86 -10.08 -10.34 12.13
C ASN A 86 -9.57 -9.15 12.95
N GLY A 87 -8.73 -8.33 12.34
CA GLY A 87 -8.16 -7.12 12.95
C GLY A 87 -7.14 -7.39 14.05
N ILE A 88 -6.76 -8.64 14.33
CA ILE A 88 -5.76 -8.97 15.35
C ILE A 88 -4.45 -9.35 14.67
N GLY A 89 -3.38 -8.65 15.04
CA GLY A 89 -2.05 -8.86 14.50
C GLY A 89 -1.32 -10.04 15.12
N LYS A 90 -0.83 -10.93 14.25
CA LYS A 90 0.04 -12.05 14.61
C LYS A 90 1.36 -11.92 13.87
N SER A 91 2.48 -11.92 14.61
CA SER A 91 3.80 -11.96 14.00
C SER A 91 4.67 -13.03 14.64
N LYS A 92 5.24 -13.90 13.80
CA LYS A 92 6.11 -15.00 14.23
C LYS A 92 7.59 -14.67 14.07
N ASN A 93 7.97 -14.09 12.93
CA ASN A 93 9.38 -13.95 12.55
C ASN A 93 9.93 -12.53 12.77
N SER A 94 9.10 -11.50 12.57
CA SER A 94 9.52 -10.09 12.61
C SER A 94 8.50 -9.19 13.32
N PRO A 95 8.15 -9.45 14.60
CA PRO A 95 7.30 -8.52 15.35
C PRO A 95 8.03 -7.20 15.59
N LEU A 96 7.28 -6.15 15.89
CA LEU A 96 7.84 -4.89 16.31
C LEU A 96 8.55 -5.05 17.65
N ARG A 97 9.78 -4.55 17.72
CA ARG A 97 10.60 -4.48 18.93
C ARG A 97 11.24 -3.11 18.97
N LEU A 98 10.89 -2.33 19.98
CA LEU A 98 11.41 -0.99 20.17
C LEU A 98 11.68 -0.74 21.65
N PRO A 99 12.67 0.11 21.98
CA PRO A 99 12.75 0.71 23.31
C PRO A 99 11.45 1.44 23.65
N ALA A 100 11.07 1.45 24.93
CA ALA A 100 9.96 2.28 25.40
C ALA A 100 10.16 3.76 25.06
N GLY A 101 9.09 4.45 24.67
CA GLY A 101 9.13 5.84 24.27
C GLY A 101 8.10 6.20 23.21
N THR A 102 8.07 7.47 22.83
CA THR A 102 7.15 7.97 21.80
C THR A 102 7.70 7.71 20.41
N TYR A 103 6.83 7.27 19.49
CA TYR A 103 7.14 7.06 18.08
C TYR A 103 5.96 7.47 17.22
N ASN A 104 6.23 7.78 15.95
CA ASN A 104 5.21 7.82 14.92
C ASN A 104 5.33 6.53 14.09
N ILE A 105 4.27 5.74 14.01
CA ILE A 105 4.24 4.46 13.31
C ILE A 105 3.53 4.65 11.98
N ILE A 106 4.15 4.18 10.91
CA ILE A 106 3.55 4.10 9.57
C ILE A 106 3.14 2.64 9.31
N TYR A 107 1.96 2.46 8.75
CA TYR A 107 1.41 1.16 8.39
C TYR A 107 1.17 1.08 6.88
N TRP A 108 1.63 -0.01 6.26
CA TRP A 108 1.27 -0.39 4.89
C TRP A 108 0.66 -1.78 4.88
N GLY A 109 -0.55 -1.90 4.34
CA GLY A 109 -1.28 -3.17 4.28
C GLY A 109 -1.61 -3.58 2.86
N TYR A 110 -1.73 -4.89 2.68
CA TYR A 110 -2.06 -5.57 1.43
C TYR A 110 -3.35 -6.39 1.65
N PRO A 111 -4.55 -5.79 1.58
CA PRO A 111 -5.79 -6.49 1.87
C PRO A 111 -5.99 -7.69 0.94
N THR A 112 -6.54 -8.78 1.46
CA THR A 112 -6.80 -10.01 0.67
C THR A 112 -8.05 -9.93 -0.22
N PHE A 113 -8.70 -8.77 -0.32
CA PHE A 113 -9.97 -8.58 -1.04
C PHE A 113 -9.83 -8.78 -2.56
N PHE A 114 -8.74 -8.27 -3.16
CA PHE A 114 -8.49 -8.38 -4.59
C PHE A 114 -7.14 -9.03 -4.86
N ASN A 115 -7.15 -10.24 -5.40
CA ASN A 115 -5.96 -10.88 -5.93
C ASN A 115 -5.78 -10.50 -7.40
N THR A 116 -5.14 -9.36 -7.67
CA THR A 116 -4.61 -9.06 -9.00
C THR A 116 -3.38 -9.94 -9.22
N THR A 117 -3.47 -10.94 -10.10
CA THR A 117 -2.45 -11.99 -10.28
C THR A 117 -1.16 -11.49 -10.94
N ASP A 118 -1.23 -10.39 -11.69
CA ASP A 118 -0.12 -9.74 -12.39
C ASP A 118 0.35 -8.43 -11.73
N ALA A 119 -0.10 -8.17 -10.50
CA ALA A 119 0.31 -6.99 -9.75
C ALA A 119 1.81 -7.03 -9.42
N ALA A 120 2.48 -5.90 -9.59
CA ALA A 120 3.87 -5.76 -9.24
C ALA A 120 4.25 -4.34 -8.84
N LEU A 121 5.01 -4.23 -7.74
CA LEU A 121 5.56 -2.99 -7.22
C LEU A 121 7.08 -2.95 -7.36
N SER A 122 7.59 -1.73 -7.36
CA SER A 122 8.97 -1.42 -7.06
C SER A 122 9.02 -0.95 -5.61
N ASP A 123 9.48 -1.82 -4.72
CA ASP A 123 9.58 -1.51 -3.31
C ASP A 123 10.70 -0.49 -3.03
N PRO A 124 10.52 0.38 -2.03
CA PRO A 124 11.57 1.28 -1.60
C PRO A 124 12.74 0.54 -0.93
N THR A 125 13.91 1.17 -0.96
CA THR A 125 15.02 0.77 -0.08
C THR A 125 14.92 1.54 1.22
N LEU A 126 14.82 0.83 2.34
CA LEU A 126 14.74 1.44 3.67
C LEU A 126 16.12 1.58 4.29
N ILE A 127 16.40 2.78 4.82
CA ILE A 127 17.70 3.14 5.40
C ILE A 127 17.45 3.77 6.77
N LEU A 128 18.19 3.31 7.78
CA LEU A 128 18.09 3.84 9.14
C LEU A 128 18.51 5.31 9.19
N GLY A 129 17.72 6.15 9.85
CA GLY A 129 18.01 7.57 10.03
C GLY A 129 17.65 8.46 8.84
N GLU A 130 17.23 7.87 7.72
CA GLU A 130 16.76 8.60 6.55
C GLU A 130 15.26 8.89 6.62
N LYS A 131 14.82 9.88 5.85
CA LYS A 131 13.42 10.30 5.79
C LYS A 131 12.62 9.41 4.83
N LEU A 132 11.58 8.76 5.34
CA LEU A 132 10.58 8.06 4.52
C LEU A 132 9.81 9.01 3.60
N LEU A 133 9.79 10.31 3.89
CA LEU A 133 9.15 11.30 3.03
C LEU A 133 9.87 11.43 1.68
N ASP A 134 11.16 11.10 1.62
CA ASP A 134 11.96 11.12 0.39
C ASP A 134 11.98 9.74 -0.30
N THR A 135 11.07 8.85 0.12
CA THR A 135 10.99 7.45 -0.29
C THR A 135 9.60 7.13 -0.85
N SER A 136 9.51 6.21 -1.80
CA SER A 136 8.24 5.93 -2.50
C SER A 136 8.09 4.47 -2.91
N LEU A 137 6.86 3.97 -2.91
CA LEU A 137 6.46 2.79 -3.69
C LEU A 137 6.32 3.21 -5.16
N GLY A 138 6.88 2.42 -6.08
CA GLY A 138 6.85 2.72 -7.51
C GLY A 138 6.10 1.68 -8.33
N LEU A 139 5.57 2.10 -9.48
CA LEU A 139 5.10 1.18 -10.51
C LEU A 139 6.28 0.38 -11.08
N ARG A 140 6.06 -0.93 -11.29
CA ARG A 140 7.05 -1.77 -11.98
C ARG A 140 6.82 -1.76 -13.49
N LYS A 141 7.87 -1.44 -14.25
CA LYS A 141 7.85 -1.43 -15.71
C LYS A 141 7.80 -2.85 -16.28
N VAL A 142 7.04 -3.05 -17.36
CA VAL A 142 7.06 -4.30 -18.14
C VAL A 142 8.38 -4.37 -18.95
N PRO A 143 9.17 -5.45 -18.87
CA PRO A 143 10.55 -5.50 -19.39
C PRO A 143 10.78 -5.24 -20.89
N VAL A 144 9.73 -5.20 -21.72
CA VAL A 144 9.83 -5.06 -23.19
C VAL A 144 8.82 -4.07 -23.77
N ASP A 145 8.20 -3.26 -22.92
CA ASP A 145 7.14 -2.32 -23.30
C ASP A 145 7.39 -0.95 -22.63
N THR A 146 6.62 0.06 -23.00
CA THR A 146 6.60 1.39 -22.37
C THR A 146 5.59 1.48 -21.23
N VAL A 147 4.81 0.43 -21.02
CA VAL A 147 3.75 0.32 -20.00
C VAL A 147 4.23 -0.34 -18.70
N TYR A 148 3.37 -0.31 -17.69
CA TYR A 148 3.62 -0.77 -16.33
C TYR A 148 2.56 -1.78 -15.90
N TYR A 149 2.91 -2.64 -14.94
CA TYR A 149 1.99 -3.59 -14.33
C TYR A 149 0.97 -2.87 -13.43
N PRO A 150 -0.23 -3.46 -13.21
CA PRO A 150 -1.09 -3.03 -12.12
C PRO A 150 -0.40 -3.24 -10.77
N VAL A 151 -0.99 -2.72 -9.70
CA VAL A 151 -0.46 -2.82 -8.34
C VAL A 151 -1.35 -3.70 -7.47
N HIS A 152 -0.89 -4.03 -6.26
CA HIS A 152 -1.74 -4.67 -5.26
C HIS A 152 -2.79 -3.68 -4.74
N ASP A 153 -3.89 -4.15 -4.14
CA ASP A 153 -4.69 -3.28 -3.28
C ASP A 153 -3.80 -2.88 -2.09
N LEU A 154 -3.73 -1.58 -1.81
CA LEU A 154 -2.88 -1.02 -0.77
C LEU A 154 -3.73 -0.20 0.18
N VAL A 155 -3.45 -0.37 1.47
CA VAL A 155 -3.98 0.48 2.53
C VAL A 155 -2.83 1.08 3.33
N PHE A 156 -3.09 2.25 3.90
CA PHE A 156 -2.11 3.05 4.60
C PHE A 156 -2.71 3.63 5.89
N GLY A 157 -1.89 3.78 6.92
CA GLY A 157 -2.28 4.49 8.14
C GLY A 157 -1.08 4.98 8.93
N THR A 158 -1.33 5.89 9.87
CA THR A 158 -0.30 6.43 10.76
C THR A 158 -0.80 6.50 12.19
N GLN A 159 0.08 6.34 13.18
CA GLN A 159 -0.26 6.46 14.59
C GLN A 159 0.92 7.02 15.38
N GLU A 160 0.71 8.13 16.11
CA GLU A 160 1.59 8.51 17.21
C GLU A 160 1.26 7.64 18.44
N ILE A 161 2.28 7.04 19.05
CA ILE A 161 2.10 6.07 20.14
C ILE A 161 3.22 6.15 21.17
N ASN A 162 2.91 5.84 22.43
CA ASN A 162 3.91 5.58 23.47
C ASN A 162 4.14 4.08 23.68
N ILE A 163 5.23 3.57 23.11
CA ILE A 163 5.65 2.18 23.25
C ILE A 163 6.00 1.89 24.70
N GLY A 164 5.45 0.79 25.24
CA GLY A 164 5.56 0.41 26.64
C GLY A 164 4.36 0.84 27.49
N GLN A 165 3.45 1.64 26.94
CA GLN A 165 2.20 2.05 27.59
C GLN A 165 0.98 1.61 26.79
N ASP A 166 1.03 1.77 25.46
CA ASP A 166 -0.11 1.57 24.57
C ASP A 166 0.11 0.40 23.60
N ASP A 167 -1.00 -0.20 23.15
CA ASP A 167 -1.02 -1.14 22.04
C ASP A 167 -1.15 -0.43 20.68
N LEU A 168 -0.63 -1.06 19.63
CA LEU A 168 -0.71 -0.53 18.26
C LEU A 168 -2.15 -0.58 17.74
N GLN A 169 -2.60 0.52 17.15
CA GLN A 169 -3.91 0.70 16.53
C GLN A 169 -3.73 1.21 15.10
N ALA A 170 -3.78 0.30 14.13
CA ALA A 170 -3.67 0.62 12.72
C ALA A 170 -5.06 0.92 12.14
N HIS A 171 -5.38 2.20 11.99
CA HIS A 171 -6.58 2.64 11.27
C HIS A 171 -6.23 2.93 9.82
N LEU A 172 -6.57 2.00 8.93
CA LEU A 172 -6.07 1.97 7.57
C LEU A 172 -7.07 2.56 6.58
N ILE A 173 -6.61 3.35 5.62
CA ILE A 173 -7.41 3.85 4.49
C ILE A 173 -6.80 3.35 3.19
N ARG A 174 -7.63 3.12 2.16
CA ARG A 174 -7.11 2.68 0.86
C ARG A 174 -6.27 3.78 0.22
N ALA A 175 -5.09 3.39 -0.27
CA ALA A 175 -4.15 4.23 -0.99
C ALA A 175 -4.27 4.05 -2.53
N THR A 176 -4.86 2.94 -2.97
CA THR A 176 -5.11 2.60 -4.38
C THR A 176 -6.56 2.84 -4.80
N ALA A 177 -6.77 2.95 -6.11
CA ALA A 177 -8.08 2.90 -6.75
C ALA A 177 -8.30 1.51 -7.37
N ALA A 178 -9.55 1.04 -7.41
CA ALA A 178 -9.94 -0.18 -8.10
C ALA A 178 -10.60 0.16 -9.44
N LEU A 179 -10.17 -0.49 -10.52
CA LEU A 179 -10.73 -0.34 -11.86
C LEU A 179 -11.23 -1.69 -12.38
N GLY A 180 -12.53 -1.79 -12.63
CA GLY A 180 -13.14 -2.88 -13.36
C GLY A 180 -13.41 -2.49 -14.80
N VAL A 181 -13.14 -3.38 -15.74
CA VAL A 181 -13.48 -3.16 -17.15
C VAL A 181 -14.26 -4.35 -17.67
N ILE A 182 -15.41 -4.06 -18.27
CA ILE A 182 -16.33 -5.02 -18.87
C ILE A 182 -16.56 -4.59 -20.31
N THR A 183 -16.29 -5.48 -21.26
CA THR A 183 -16.49 -5.24 -22.68
C THR A 183 -17.55 -6.20 -23.21
N THR A 184 -18.56 -5.68 -23.90
CA THR A 184 -19.67 -6.44 -24.49
C THR A 184 -19.94 -6.00 -25.93
N GLU A 185 -20.51 -6.90 -26.74
CA GLU A 185 -21.07 -6.56 -28.04
C GLU A 185 -22.40 -5.83 -27.86
N THR A 186 -22.68 -4.81 -28.67
CA THR A 186 -23.89 -3.98 -28.50
C THR A 186 -25.18 -4.75 -28.76
N ASN A 187 -25.12 -5.77 -29.62
CA ASN A 187 -26.25 -6.65 -29.92
C ASN A 187 -26.46 -7.76 -28.85
N GLY A 188 -25.62 -7.83 -27.81
CA GLY A 188 -25.69 -8.86 -26.76
C GLY A 188 -25.28 -10.27 -27.20
N ASN A 189 -24.75 -10.41 -28.42
CA ASN A 189 -24.22 -11.68 -28.92
C ASN A 189 -22.82 -11.97 -28.35
N ALA A 190 -22.36 -13.20 -28.55
CA ALA A 190 -20.99 -13.55 -28.26
C ALA A 190 -20.02 -12.83 -29.22
N PHE A 191 -18.89 -12.38 -28.68
CA PHE A 191 -17.77 -11.90 -29.48
C PHE A 191 -17.29 -12.98 -30.44
N SER A 192 -16.93 -12.55 -31.65
CA SER A 192 -16.42 -13.43 -32.69
C SER A 192 -15.27 -14.32 -32.19
N GLU A 193 -15.27 -15.59 -32.60
CA GLU A 193 -14.16 -16.52 -32.36
C GLU A 193 -12.87 -16.14 -33.10
N SER A 194 -12.95 -15.17 -34.02
CA SER A 194 -11.78 -14.59 -34.69
C SER A 194 -10.95 -13.71 -33.77
N ILE A 195 -11.50 -13.26 -32.63
CA ILE A 195 -10.77 -12.52 -31.61
C ILE A 195 -9.91 -13.50 -30.80
N ASP A 196 -8.61 -13.22 -30.78
CA ASP A 196 -7.60 -13.97 -30.03
C ASP A 196 -7.52 -13.46 -28.58
N SER A 197 -7.28 -12.16 -28.39
CA SER A 197 -7.14 -11.55 -27.07
C SER A 197 -7.57 -10.08 -27.02
N MET A 198 -7.88 -9.60 -25.82
CA MET A 198 -8.15 -8.19 -25.55
C MET A 198 -7.37 -7.70 -24.33
N TRP A 199 -6.90 -6.46 -24.36
CA TRP A 199 -6.28 -5.82 -23.20
C TRP A 199 -6.55 -4.32 -23.16
N ILE A 200 -6.34 -3.76 -21.97
CA ILE A 200 -6.55 -2.35 -21.67
C ILE A 200 -5.22 -1.67 -21.41
N TYR A 201 -5.08 -0.46 -21.92
CA TYR A 201 -4.15 0.54 -21.38
C TYR A 201 -4.94 1.64 -20.66
N ILE A 202 -4.56 1.97 -19.44
CA ILE A 202 -5.08 3.14 -18.71
C ILE A 202 -3.92 4.09 -18.41
N SER A 203 -4.02 5.31 -18.93
CA SER A 203 -2.98 6.35 -18.81
C SER A 203 -3.24 7.31 -17.65
N ASN A 204 -2.36 8.30 -17.50
CA ASN A 204 -2.44 9.33 -16.46
C ASN A 204 -2.39 8.79 -15.03
N ILE A 205 -1.80 7.61 -14.83
CA ILE A 205 -1.63 7.00 -13.51
C ILE A 205 -0.33 7.53 -12.90
N TYR A 206 -0.36 8.06 -11.68
CA TYR A 206 0.88 8.50 -11.01
C TYR A 206 1.87 7.33 -10.89
N SER A 207 3.17 7.60 -11.07
CA SER A 207 4.17 6.54 -11.05
C SER A 207 4.48 6.04 -9.65
N ASN A 208 4.21 6.85 -8.63
CA ASN A 208 4.69 6.61 -7.28
C ASN A 208 3.61 6.96 -6.25
N LEU A 209 3.66 6.27 -5.10
CA LEU A 209 3.05 6.70 -3.85
C LEU A 209 4.14 7.02 -2.85
N ASN A 210 4.07 8.20 -2.24
CA ASN A 210 4.99 8.60 -1.19
C ASN A 210 4.85 7.63 0.00
N TYR A 211 5.95 7.04 0.45
CA TYR A 211 5.91 5.93 1.40
C TYR A 211 5.58 6.38 2.84
N PHE A 212 5.77 7.66 3.15
CA PHE A 212 5.40 8.25 4.44
C PHE A 212 3.97 8.78 4.49
N SER A 213 3.37 9.17 3.36
CA SER A 213 2.08 9.89 3.35
C SER A 213 1.00 9.26 2.47
N ALA A 214 1.35 8.22 1.72
CA ALA A 214 0.53 7.59 0.67
C ALA A 214 0.01 8.55 -0.41
N GLN A 215 0.56 9.78 -0.49
CA GLN A 215 0.15 10.72 -1.52
C GLN A 215 0.74 10.33 -2.88
N PRO A 216 -0.04 10.44 -3.97
CA PRO A 216 0.47 10.19 -5.30
C PRO A 216 1.49 11.24 -5.73
N GLU A 217 2.59 10.80 -6.33
CA GLU A 217 3.69 11.66 -6.76
C GLU A 217 4.40 11.13 -8.02
N GLY A 218 5.42 11.85 -8.47
CA GLY A 218 6.20 11.50 -9.65
C GLY A 218 5.52 11.84 -10.97
N THR A 219 5.92 11.14 -12.03
CA THR A 219 5.40 11.36 -13.39
C THR A 219 4.24 10.43 -13.69
N VAL A 220 3.33 10.80 -14.57
CA VAL A 220 2.27 9.87 -14.99
C VAL A 220 2.77 8.80 -15.96
N LYS A 221 2.18 7.61 -15.87
CA LYS A 221 2.46 6.42 -16.67
C LYS A 221 1.18 5.76 -17.17
N THR A 222 1.36 4.74 -18.00
CA THR A 222 0.31 3.91 -18.55
C THR A 222 0.41 2.50 -17.97
N ILE A 223 -0.68 2.02 -17.37
CA ILE A 223 -0.81 0.66 -16.87
C ILE A 223 -1.44 -0.21 -17.95
N ARG A 224 -0.99 -1.46 -18.05
CA ARG A 224 -1.57 -2.48 -18.93
C ARG A 224 -2.11 -3.63 -18.11
N PHE A 225 -3.28 -4.14 -18.49
CA PHE A 225 -3.81 -5.42 -17.99
C PHE A 225 -4.69 -6.10 -19.04
N GLY A 226 -4.73 -7.43 -19.02
CA GLY A 226 -5.53 -8.24 -19.94
C GLY A 226 -6.99 -8.34 -19.52
N LEU A 227 -7.87 -8.62 -20.49
CA LEU A 227 -9.26 -9.01 -20.26
C LEU A 227 -9.43 -10.51 -20.53
N ILE A 228 -10.31 -11.15 -19.77
CA ILE A 228 -10.57 -12.58 -19.86
C ILE A 228 -11.99 -12.78 -20.39
N PRO A 229 -12.19 -13.61 -21.44
CA PRO A 229 -13.54 -13.95 -21.88
C PRO A 229 -14.26 -14.79 -20.83
N ASN A 230 -15.54 -14.52 -20.62
CA ASN A 230 -16.42 -15.42 -19.90
C ASN A 230 -16.76 -16.67 -20.75
N ALA A 231 -17.44 -17.65 -20.15
CA ALA A 231 -17.65 -18.96 -20.76
C ALA A 231 -18.42 -18.93 -22.10
N ASP A 232 -19.38 -18.01 -22.25
CA ASP A 232 -20.18 -17.84 -23.46
C ASP A 232 -19.60 -16.79 -24.42
N ARG A 233 -18.43 -16.22 -24.10
CA ARG A 233 -17.75 -15.14 -24.83
C ARG A 233 -18.62 -13.91 -25.08
N LYS A 234 -19.68 -13.66 -24.30
CA LYS A 234 -20.44 -12.41 -24.37
C LYS A 234 -19.74 -11.24 -23.70
N GLU A 235 -18.82 -11.54 -22.80
CA GLU A 235 -18.09 -10.57 -22.03
C GLU A 235 -16.59 -10.86 -22.07
N PHE A 236 -15.79 -9.81 -22.30
CA PHE A 236 -14.37 -9.79 -21.92
C PHE A 236 -14.22 -8.83 -20.76
N SER A 237 -13.72 -9.33 -19.62
CA SER A 237 -13.59 -8.49 -18.45
C SER A 237 -12.35 -8.75 -17.62
N ASN A 238 -12.02 -7.74 -16.83
CA ASN A 238 -11.19 -7.89 -15.65
C ASN A 238 -11.93 -7.19 -14.52
N LYS A 239 -12.46 -7.98 -13.59
CA LYS A 239 -13.46 -7.49 -12.64
C LYS A 239 -12.94 -6.35 -11.80
N PHE A 240 -11.74 -6.46 -11.23
CA PHE A 240 -11.05 -5.36 -10.56
C PHE A 240 -9.54 -5.54 -10.63
N VAL A 241 -8.85 -4.54 -11.15
CA VAL A 241 -7.40 -4.35 -10.99
C VAL A 241 -7.16 -3.14 -10.09
N SER A 242 -6.15 -3.22 -9.23
CA SER A 242 -5.73 -2.06 -8.44
C SER A 242 -4.70 -1.23 -9.21
N VAL A 243 -4.89 0.09 -9.17
CA VAL A 243 -3.98 1.08 -9.76
C VAL A 243 -3.66 2.16 -8.73
N PHE A 244 -2.51 2.82 -8.87
CA PHE A 244 -2.29 4.09 -8.19
C PHE A 244 -3.33 5.12 -8.64
N PRO A 245 -3.58 6.17 -7.82
CA PRO A 245 -4.44 7.26 -8.23
C PRO A 245 -4.00 7.86 -9.58
N SER A 246 -4.97 8.39 -10.30
CA SER A 246 -4.77 9.03 -11.60
C SER A 246 -4.81 10.54 -11.49
N GLN A 247 -4.31 11.24 -12.51
CA GLN A 247 -4.72 12.61 -12.80
C GLN A 247 -6.15 12.64 -13.36
N PRO A 248 -6.83 13.80 -13.36
CA PRO A 248 -8.15 13.92 -13.95
C PRO A 248 -8.21 13.42 -15.41
N ASN A 249 -9.35 12.84 -15.78
CA ASN A 249 -9.66 12.37 -17.12
C ASN A 249 -8.61 11.42 -17.74
N PRO A 250 -8.28 10.30 -17.08
CA PRO A 250 -7.36 9.32 -17.65
C PRO A 250 -7.90 8.75 -18.96
N MET A 251 -7.03 8.54 -19.95
CA MET A 251 -7.41 7.89 -21.21
C MET A 251 -7.36 6.37 -21.03
N ILE A 252 -8.49 5.71 -21.27
CA ILE A 252 -8.58 4.26 -21.43
C ILE A 252 -8.45 3.93 -22.92
N GLN A 253 -7.66 2.91 -23.24
CA GLN A 253 -7.50 2.38 -24.58
C GLN A 253 -7.78 0.87 -24.55
N VAL A 254 -8.49 0.39 -25.55
CA VAL A 254 -8.84 -1.02 -25.74
C VAL A 254 -8.13 -1.53 -26.97
N PHE A 255 -7.44 -2.66 -26.81
CA PHE A 255 -6.77 -3.34 -27.90
C PHE A 255 -7.41 -4.70 -28.11
N VAL A 256 -7.71 -5.01 -29.36
CA VAL A 256 -8.32 -6.28 -29.77
C VAL A 256 -7.42 -6.92 -30.82
N GLN A 257 -6.76 -8.01 -30.43
CA GLN A 257 -5.94 -8.81 -31.32
C GLN A 257 -6.80 -9.89 -31.98
N MET A 258 -6.78 -9.91 -33.30
CA MET A 258 -7.44 -10.93 -34.11
C MET A 258 -6.48 -12.10 -34.37
N LYS A 259 -7.01 -13.32 -34.54
CA LYS A 259 -6.24 -14.54 -34.83
C LYS A 259 -5.46 -14.48 -36.15
N ASN A 260 -5.87 -13.63 -37.09
CA ASN A 260 -5.16 -13.42 -38.36
C ASN A 260 -3.96 -12.47 -38.22
N GLY A 261 -3.72 -11.90 -37.03
CA GLY A 261 -2.65 -10.96 -36.75
C GLY A 261 -3.08 -9.49 -36.73
N ASP A 262 -4.30 -9.15 -37.16
CA ASP A 262 -4.77 -7.75 -37.15
C ASP A 262 -4.97 -7.24 -35.73
N LEU A 263 -4.56 -5.99 -35.49
CA LEU A 263 -4.75 -5.30 -34.21
C LEU A 263 -5.71 -4.13 -34.40
N LYS A 264 -6.83 -4.16 -33.68
CA LYS A 264 -7.74 -3.01 -33.57
C LYS A 264 -7.49 -2.28 -32.26
N HIS A 265 -7.58 -0.96 -32.30
CA HIS A 265 -7.33 -0.09 -31.16
C HIS A 265 -8.40 1.00 -31.07
N TYR A 266 -8.86 1.25 -29.85
CA TYR A 266 -9.85 2.27 -29.53
C TYR A 266 -9.45 3.03 -28.28
N GLN A 267 -9.88 4.28 -28.16
CA GLN A 267 -9.53 5.11 -27.00
C GLN A 267 -10.65 6.08 -26.62
N GLN A 268 -10.78 6.33 -25.32
CA GLN A 268 -11.70 7.34 -24.77
C GLN A 268 -11.18 7.85 -23.42
N LYS A 269 -11.49 9.10 -23.09
CA LYS A 269 -11.22 9.64 -21.74
C LYS A 269 -12.32 9.21 -20.77
N LEU A 270 -11.91 8.75 -19.59
CA LEU A 270 -12.83 8.64 -18.45
C LEU A 270 -13.28 10.05 -18.03
N THR A 271 -14.52 10.19 -17.62
CA THR A 271 -15.04 11.39 -16.97
C THR A 271 -14.63 11.44 -15.50
N THR A 272 -14.43 10.27 -14.90
CA THR A 272 -14.04 10.09 -13.51
C THR A 272 -12.52 9.99 -13.34
N GLN A 273 -12.00 10.64 -12.30
CA GLN A 273 -10.65 10.41 -11.81
C GLN A 273 -10.66 9.12 -10.97
N LEU A 274 -9.70 8.24 -11.20
CA LEU A 274 -9.42 7.10 -10.32
C LEU A 274 -8.70 7.64 -9.08
N SER A 275 -9.40 7.64 -7.95
CA SER A 275 -8.93 8.21 -6.69
C SER A 275 -8.77 7.12 -5.64
N ALA A 276 -7.87 7.33 -4.67
CA ALA A 276 -7.67 6.38 -3.60
C ALA A 276 -9.00 6.04 -2.89
N GLY A 277 -9.28 4.76 -2.70
CA GLY A 277 -10.51 4.27 -2.10
C GLY A 277 -11.76 4.34 -3.00
N THR A 278 -11.63 4.70 -4.28
CA THR A 278 -12.73 4.59 -5.26
C THR A 278 -12.64 3.32 -6.07
N LYS A 279 -13.82 2.80 -6.41
CA LYS A 279 -13.98 1.63 -7.28
C LYS A 279 -14.77 2.05 -8.48
N THR A 280 -14.16 1.96 -9.65
CA THR A 280 -14.71 2.44 -10.92
C THR A 280 -14.95 1.26 -11.84
N THR A 281 -16.19 1.08 -12.29
CA THR A 281 -16.51 0.11 -13.34
C THR A 281 -16.68 0.84 -14.67
N VAL A 282 -15.95 0.42 -15.69
CA VAL A 282 -16.06 0.94 -17.06
C VAL A 282 -16.71 -0.12 -17.94
N ASN A 283 -17.89 0.19 -18.45
CA ASN A 283 -18.59 -0.64 -19.42
C ASN A 283 -18.30 -0.13 -20.83
N LEU A 284 -17.81 -1.01 -21.68
CA LEU A 284 -17.40 -0.74 -23.06
C LEU A 284 -18.28 -1.54 -24.02
N SER A 285 -19.13 -0.86 -24.78
CA SER A 285 -19.95 -1.50 -25.81
C SER A 285 -19.30 -1.31 -27.18
N MET A 286 -18.98 -2.41 -27.86
CA MET A 286 -18.46 -2.42 -29.23
C MET A 286 -19.65 -2.61 -30.19
N ASP A 287 -19.77 -1.78 -31.25
CA ASP A 287 -20.87 -1.79 -32.27
C ASP A 287 -22.22 -1.06 -32.00
N GLY A 288 -22.21 0.17 -31.43
CA GLY A 288 -23.26 1.18 -31.68
C GLY A 288 -24.54 1.22 -30.81
N VAL A 289 -24.56 2.19 -29.87
CA VAL A 289 -25.65 2.70 -28.99
C VAL A 289 -25.97 1.93 -27.69
N LEU A 290 -25.63 2.62 -26.59
CA LEU A 290 -25.86 2.36 -25.16
C LEU A 290 -27.31 2.03 -24.79
N LEU A 291 -27.49 1.29 -23.68
CA LEU A 291 -27.95 1.79 -22.37
C LEU A 291 -28.53 0.63 -21.55
N GLU A 292 -27.91 0.30 -20.41
CA GLU A 292 -28.68 0.23 -19.16
C GLU A 292 -27.84 0.79 -18.01
N GLU A 293 -28.25 1.95 -17.50
CA GLU A 293 -28.23 2.18 -16.06
C GLU A 293 -29.25 1.21 -15.43
N GLY A 294 -28.81 0.38 -14.50
CA GLY A 294 -29.72 -0.32 -13.60
C GLY A 294 -29.57 -1.83 -13.63
N GLY A 295 -28.98 -2.36 -12.56
CA GLY A 295 -28.93 -3.80 -12.34
C GLY A 295 -27.80 -4.17 -11.39
N THR A 296 -27.89 -3.70 -10.14
CA THR A 296 -27.08 -4.23 -9.04
C THR A 296 -27.36 -5.72 -8.88
N GLY A 297 -26.59 -6.55 -9.59
CA GLY A 297 -26.45 -7.97 -9.31
C GLY A 297 -25.65 -8.09 -8.01
N GLY A 298 -26.36 -8.36 -6.92
CA GLY A 298 -25.82 -8.35 -5.57
C GLY A 298 -24.60 -9.26 -5.41
N PHE A 299 -23.47 -8.63 -5.09
CA PHE A 299 -22.35 -9.26 -4.41
C PHE A 299 -21.98 -8.33 -3.26
N GLN A 300 -21.80 -8.87 -2.06
CA GLN A 300 -21.54 -8.06 -0.88
C GLN A 300 -20.32 -7.15 -1.12
N VAL A 301 -20.54 -5.86 -0.84
CA VAL A 301 -19.65 -4.74 -1.09
C VAL A 301 -18.88 -4.46 0.18
N ASP A 302 -17.57 -4.72 0.19
CA ASP A 302 -16.71 -4.23 1.26
C ASP A 302 -16.17 -2.83 0.92
N GLN A 303 -16.96 -1.84 1.35
CA GLN A 303 -16.56 -0.47 1.67
C GLN A 303 -15.80 0.33 0.59
N TRP A 304 -16.04 0.19 -0.70
CA TRP A 304 -15.49 1.13 -1.70
C TRP A 304 -16.43 2.32 -1.92
N LYS A 305 -15.87 3.50 -2.28
CA LYS A 305 -16.70 4.55 -2.90
C LYS A 305 -16.92 4.19 -4.36
N GLU A 306 -18.10 3.68 -4.66
CA GLU A 306 -18.47 3.26 -6.02
C GLU A 306 -18.58 4.46 -6.97
N GLN A 307 -18.06 4.30 -8.17
CA GLN A 307 -18.09 5.24 -9.29
C GLN A 307 -18.37 4.45 -10.58
N ASN A 308 -19.11 5.05 -11.51
CA ASN A 308 -19.42 4.43 -12.80
C ASN A 308 -19.09 5.41 -13.92
N ASP A 309 -18.53 4.88 -15.01
CA ASP A 309 -18.27 5.64 -16.23
C ASP A 309 -18.75 4.82 -17.44
N SER A 310 -19.43 5.46 -18.37
CA SER A 310 -19.99 4.81 -19.57
C SER A 310 -19.37 5.43 -20.81
N ILE A 311 -18.69 4.60 -21.59
CA ILE A 311 -17.89 5.03 -22.73
C ILE A 311 -18.39 4.38 -24.00
N HIS A 312 -18.74 5.21 -24.99
CA HIS A 312 -19.07 4.74 -26.33
C HIS A 312 -17.86 4.88 -27.26
N ILE A 313 -17.48 3.76 -27.89
CA ILE A 313 -16.44 3.71 -28.92
C ILE A 313 -17.12 3.59 -30.29
N PRO A 314 -17.10 4.63 -31.15
CA PRO A 314 -17.56 4.51 -32.52
C PRO A 314 -16.49 3.81 -33.39
N LEU A 315 -16.94 2.89 -34.23
CA LEU A 315 -16.12 2.26 -35.27
C LEU A 315 -16.24 3.09 -36.55
N ASN A 316 -15.13 3.69 -36.98
CA ASN A 316 -14.98 4.18 -38.35
C ASN A 316 -14.18 3.17 -39.17
#